data_AF-A0A4Q6BKJ7-F1
#
_entry.id   AF-A0A4Q6BKJ7-F1
#
_cell.length_a   1.000
_cell.length_b   1.000
_cell.length_c   1.000
_cell.angle_alpha   90.00
_cell.angle_beta   90.00
_cell.angle_gamma   90.00
#
_symmetry.space_group_name_H-M   'P 1'
#
loop_
_entity.id
_entity.type
_entity.pdbx_description
1 polymer ?
#
loop_
_entity_poly.entity_id
_entity_poly.type
_entity_poly.pdbx_seq_one_letter_code
_entity_poly.pdbx_strand_id
1 'polypeptide(L)'
;MANAYELNFEKYTDMLNHVHLTKDSGKVTEVNGMIIKGYLPGASVGSICEITPSGQDKSFLAEVVGFKDKNVLMMPLSDMRGVALGSKIVLARQIATVKAGDELLGRVVDGLGRPLDSLGELENFKEVPLYNEVRNPLARRPIREPLDLGVRSINATLTVGQGQRIAIMAGSGVGKSVLLGMMARNTTADVNVIALIGERGREVREFIENDLGPEGMARSVVVCVTSDQSPLLRMRGAFVATAIAEHFAGKGKNVLLMMDSVTRFAMAQREIGLSTGEPPSSKGYTPSVFSTLPKLLERAGSFEGEGSITGFDGPLL
;
A
#
# COMPACT_ATOMS: atom_id res chain seq x y z
N MET A 1 -37.28 -29.68 37.54
CA MET A 1 -35.82 -29.61 37.58
C MET A 1 -35.31 -29.59 36.14
N ALA A 2 -34.39 -28.66 35.87
CA ALA A 2 -33.48 -28.58 34.72
C ALA A 2 -34.07 -28.39 33.30
N ASN A 3 -34.13 -27.14 32.84
CA ASN A 3 -33.95 -26.82 31.41
C ASN A 3 -32.46 -26.98 31.09
N ALA A 4 -32.11 -28.03 30.34
CA ALA A 4 -30.78 -28.17 29.78
C ALA A 4 -30.65 -27.23 28.57
N TYR A 5 -29.73 -26.27 28.63
CA TYR A 5 -29.35 -25.47 27.47
C TYR A 5 -28.66 -26.40 26.46
N GLU A 6 -29.31 -26.64 25.33
CA GLU A 6 -28.73 -27.41 24.22
C GLU A 6 -27.70 -26.53 23.50
N LEU A 7 -26.41 -26.74 23.81
CA LEU A 7 -25.30 -25.99 23.22
C LEU A 7 -25.00 -26.54 21.82
N ASN A 8 -25.23 -25.73 20.78
CA ASN A 8 -24.85 -26.07 19.41
C ASN A 8 -23.34 -25.82 19.20
N PHE A 9 -22.58 -26.91 19.01
CA PHE A 9 -21.15 -26.88 18.78
C PHE A 9 -20.73 -26.92 17.29
N GLU A 10 -21.68 -27.08 16.35
CA GLU A 10 -21.37 -27.24 14.92
C GLU A 10 -20.52 -26.10 14.40
N LYS A 11 -20.81 -24.85 14.78
CA LYS A 11 -20.00 -23.67 14.43
C LYS A 11 -18.52 -23.83 14.82
N TYR A 12 -18.24 -24.37 15.99
CA TYR A 12 -16.87 -24.52 16.49
C TYR A 12 -16.17 -25.72 15.86
N THR A 13 -16.90 -26.82 15.64
CA THR A 13 -16.38 -28.01 14.95
C THR A 13 -16.04 -27.68 13.50
N ASP A 14 -16.88 -26.91 12.81
CA ASP A 14 -16.65 -26.46 11.44
C ASP A 14 -15.44 -25.52 11.36
N MET A 15 -15.29 -24.59 12.32
CA MET A 15 -14.07 -23.79 12.45
C MET A 15 -12.83 -24.68 12.65
N LEU A 16 -12.85 -25.62 13.59
CA LEU A 16 -11.70 -26.49 13.89
C LEU A 16 -11.31 -27.38 12.71
N ASN A 17 -12.28 -27.86 11.92
CA ASN A 17 -12.03 -28.68 10.73
C ASN A 17 -11.30 -27.91 9.61
N HIS A 18 -11.42 -26.58 9.60
CA HIS A 18 -10.76 -25.71 8.62
C HIS A 18 -9.50 -25.00 9.18
N VAL A 19 -9.14 -25.25 10.44
CA VAL A 19 -7.93 -24.68 11.04
C VAL A 19 -6.73 -25.56 10.72
N HIS A 20 -5.80 -25.02 9.94
CA HIS A 20 -4.49 -25.63 9.73
C HIS A 20 -3.61 -25.44 10.98
N LEU A 21 -3.42 -26.52 11.74
CA LEU A 21 -2.60 -26.54 12.97
C LEU A 21 -1.08 -26.58 12.69
N THR A 22 -0.69 -26.78 11.43
CA THR A 22 0.70 -26.78 10.99
C THR A 22 1.02 -25.49 10.25
N LYS A 23 2.17 -24.89 10.56
CA LYS A 23 2.70 -23.78 9.75
C LYS A 23 3.52 -24.33 8.59
N ASP A 24 3.19 -23.91 7.37
CA ASP A 24 4.05 -24.15 6.23
C ASP A 24 5.42 -23.49 6.47
N SER A 25 6.48 -24.28 6.29
CA SER A 25 7.82 -23.83 6.55
C SER A 25 8.82 -24.45 5.58
N GLY A 26 9.95 -23.79 5.46
CA GLY A 26 11.07 -24.31 4.71
C GLY A 26 12.34 -23.54 5.01
N LYS A 27 13.23 -23.44 4.04
CA LYS A 27 14.59 -22.94 4.25
C LYS A 27 15.11 -22.11 3.10
N VAL A 28 15.91 -21.11 3.44
CA VAL A 28 16.68 -20.31 2.48
C VAL A 28 17.70 -21.21 1.79
N THR A 29 17.70 -21.16 0.45
CA THR A 29 18.62 -21.90 -0.41
C THR A 29 19.67 -21.00 -1.05
N GLU A 30 19.34 -19.73 -1.28
CA GLU A 30 20.22 -18.78 -1.96
C GLU A 30 19.84 -17.34 -1.56
N VAL A 31 20.81 -16.43 -1.56
CA VAL A 31 20.57 -14.98 -1.51
C VAL A 31 21.32 -14.35 -2.68
N ASN A 32 20.62 -13.56 -3.48
CA ASN A 32 21.19 -12.82 -4.60
C ASN A 32 20.69 -11.38 -4.57
N GLY A 33 21.57 -10.45 -4.18
CA GLY A 33 21.19 -9.06 -3.94
C GLY A 33 20.06 -8.99 -2.92
N MET A 34 18.93 -8.36 -3.28
CA MET A 34 17.74 -8.22 -2.42
C MET A 34 16.77 -9.41 -2.51
N ILE A 35 17.07 -10.42 -3.34
CA ILE A 35 16.22 -11.60 -3.51
C ILE A 35 16.73 -12.73 -2.62
N ILE A 36 15.85 -13.21 -1.75
CA ILE A 36 16.04 -14.44 -0.98
C ILE A 36 15.29 -15.55 -1.71
N LYS A 37 15.98 -16.65 -2.02
CA LYS A 37 15.35 -17.85 -2.58
C LYS A 37 15.25 -18.92 -1.52
N GLY A 38 14.16 -19.68 -1.55
CA GLY A 38 14.01 -20.82 -0.68
C GLY A 38 12.86 -21.71 -1.11
N TYR A 39 12.76 -22.86 -0.45
CA TYR A 39 11.56 -23.68 -0.53
C TYR A 39 10.58 -23.23 0.57
N LEU A 40 9.34 -22.94 0.20
CA LEU A 40 8.26 -22.66 1.13
C LEU A 40 6.94 -23.16 0.51
N PRO A 41 6.42 -24.32 0.94
CA PRO A 41 5.16 -24.84 0.42
C PRO A 41 3.99 -23.92 0.81
N GLY A 42 2.91 -23.97 0.02
CA GLY A 42 1.67 -23.22 0.30
C GLY A 42 1.75 -21.71 0.05
N ALA A 43 2.92 -21.13 -0.18
CA ALA A 43 3.07 -19.72 -0.44
C ALA A 43 2.59 -19.33 -1.85
N SER A 44 1.99 -18.14 -1.97
CA SER A 44 1.56 -17.53 -3.24
C SER A 44 2.22 -16.15 -3.42
N VAL A 45 2.16 -15.57 -4.62
CA VAL A 45 2.67 -14.20 -4.83
C VAL A 45 1.88 -13.22 -3.96
N GLY A 46 2.58 -12.35 -3.23
CA GLY A 46 1.99 -11.43 -2.26
C GLY A 46 1.83 -12.01 -0.85
N SER A 47 2.13 -13.31 -0.64
CA SER A 47 2.18 -13.88 0.70
C SER A 47 3.30 -13.28 1.55
N ILE A 48 3.05 -13.18 2.85
CA ILE A 48 4.01 -12.71 3.84
C ILE A 48 4.62 -13.90 4.55
N CYS A 49 5.94 -13.95 4.59
CA CYS A 49 6.70 -14.94 5.33
C CYS A 49 7.59 -14.28 6.39
N GLU A 50 7.86 -15.04 7.44
CA GLU A 50 8.87 -14.71 8.44
C GLU A 50 10.15 -15.50 8.14
N ILE A 51 11.27 -14.79 8.11
CA ILE A 51 12.59 -15.38 7.94
C ILE A 51 13.37 -15.19 9.23
N THR A 52 13.87 -16.29 9.79
CA THR A 52 14.74 -16.28 10.98
C THR A 52 16.18 -16.51 10.56
N PRO A 53 17.06 -15.50 10.66
CA PRO A 53 18.50 -15.64 10.46
C PRO A 53 19.09 -16.76 11.33
N SER A 54 20.08 -17.47 10.80
CA SER A 54 20.72 -18.56 11.55
C SER A 54 21.43 -18.00 12.79
N GLY A 55 21.15 -18.58 13.96
CA GLY A 55 21.74 -18.14 15.23
C GLY A 55 21.15 -16.85 15.81
N GLN A 56 20.01 -16.38 15.30
CA GLN A 56 19.27 -15.25 15.88
C GLN A 56 17.84 -15.68 16.24
N ASP A 57 17.28 -15.08 17.30
CA ASP A 57 15.89 -15.31 17.70
C ASP A 57 14.90 -14.36 17.00
N LYS A 58 15.40 -13.23 16.47
CA LYS A 58 14.55 -12.24 15.82
C LYS A 58 14.33 -12.61 14.36
N SER A 59 13.07 -12.80 13.99
CA SER A 59 12.65 -12.92 12.60
C SER A 59 12.39 -11.53 11.99
N PHE A 60 12.40 -11.48 10.66
CA PHE A 60 11.91 -10.35 9.90
C PHE A 60 10.91 -10.79 8.84
N LEU A 61 10.07 -9.86 8.38
CA LEU A 61 9.08 -10.14 7.36
C LEU A 61 9.68 -10.01 5.96
N ALA A 62 9.28 -10.90 5.07
CA ALA A 62 9.53 -10.83 3.64
C ALA A 62 8.23 -11.09 2.88
N GLU A 63 8.18 -10.62 1.64
CA GLU A 63 7.05 -10.84 0.75
C GLU A 63 7.48 -11.70 -0.43
N VAL A 64 6.62 -12.64 -0.81
CA VAL A 64 6.82 -13.46 -2.00
C VAL A 64 6.54 -12.62 -3.24
N VAL A 65 7.58 -12.38 -4.05
CA VAL A 65 7.50 -11.58 -5.27
C VAL A 65 7.41 -12.44 -6.54
N GLY A 66 7.61 -13.75 -6.42
CA GLY A 66 7.51 -14.66 -7.55
C GLY A 66 8.04 -16.05 -7.25
N PHE A 67 8.12 -16.86 -8.31
CA PHE A 67 8.66 -18.21 -8.27
C PHE A 67 9.63 -18.39 -9.43
N LYS A 68 10.70 -19.15 -9.19
CA LYS A 68 11.64 -19.55 -10.23
C LYS A 68 12.10 -20.97 -9.97
N ASP A 69 11.96 -21.81 -10.99
CA ASP A 69 12.20 -23.25 -10.91
C ASP A 69 11.35 -23.88 -9.80
N LYS A 70 11.98 -24.35 -8.72
CA LYS A 70 11.33 -24.93 -7.53
C LYS A 70 11.46 -24.04 -6.29
N ASN A 71 11.90 -22.79 -6.46
CA ASN A 71 12.13 -21.85 -5.37
C ASN A 71 11.10 -20.73 -5.39
N VAL A 72 10.71 -20.34 -4.19
CA VAL A 72 9.98 -19.11 -3.89
C VAL A 72 10.99 -17.96 -3.85
N LEU A 73 10.70 -16.87 -4.56
CA LEU A 73 11.47 -15.64 -4.53
C LEU A 73 10.82 -14.69 -3.52
N MET A 74 11.58 -14.28 -2.51
CA MET A 74 11.13 -13.40 -1.45
C MET A 74 12.00 -12.15 -1.41
N MET A 75 11.39 -11.00 -1.12
CA MET A 75 12.08 -9.75 -0.87
C MET A 75 11.82 -9.30 0.57
N PRO A 76 12.87 -8.89 1.31
CA PRO A 76 12.71 -8.52 2.70
C PRO A 76 11.98 -7.17 2.83
N LEU A 77 11.11 -7.07 3.83
CA LEU A 77 10.40 -5.85 4.22
C LEU A 77 11.16 -5.02 5.26
N SER A 78 12.31 -5.53 5.71
CA SER A 78 13.25 -4.83 6.58
C SER A 78 14.67 -5.29 6.26
N ASP A 79 15.62 -4.99 7.14
CA ASP A 79 16.99 -5.47 7.02
C ASP A 79 17.07 -7.00 7.05
N MET A 80 17.89 -7.57 6.17
CA MET A 80 18.13 -9.02 6.01
C MET A 80 19.52 -9.46 6.49
N ARG A 81 20.26 -8.61 7.20
CA ARG A 81 21.59 -8.97 7.76
C ARG A 81 21.51 -10.25 8.59
N GLY A 82 22.44 -11.17 8.30
CA GLY A 82 22.55 -12.47 8.99
C GLY A 82 21.74 -13.61 8.34
N VAL A 83 20.96 -13.36 7.29
CA VAL A 83 20.38 -14.45 6.50
C VAL A 83 21.50 -15.32 5.93
N ALA A 84 21.38 -16.63 6.15
CA ALA A 84 22.35 -17.61 5.69
C ALA A 84 21.64 -18.80 5.03
N LEU A 85 22.42 -19.63 4.34
CA LEU A 85 21.93 -20.90 3.83
C LEU A 85 21.30 -21.71 4.98
N GLY A 86 20.08 -22.20 4.78
CA GLY A 86 19.35 -22.96 5.78
C GLY A 86 18.56 -22.13 6.80
N SER A 87 18.60 -20.78 6.74
CA SER A 87 17.73 -19.90 7.53
C SER A 87 16.27 -20.34 7.42
N LYS A 88 15.57 -20.38 8.55
CA LYS A 88 14.19 -20.87 8.61
C LYS A 88 13.26 -19.86 7.95
N ILE A 89 12.36 -20.35 7.11
CA ILE A 89 11.27 -19.58 6.51
C ILE A 89 9.96 -20.16 7.04
N VAL A 90 9.03 -19.31 7.47
CA VAL A 90 7.70 -19.69 7.91
C VAL A 90 6.68 -18.83 7.18
N LEU A 91 5.66 -19.45 6.60
CA LEU A 91 4.54 -18.71 6.03
C LEU A 91 3.76 -18.04 7.17
N ALA A 92 3.73 -16.71 7.20
CA ALA A 92 3.08 -15.95 8.24
C ALA A 92 1.63 -15.66 7.87
N ARG A 93 1.39 -15.21 6.63
CA ARG A 93 0.06 -14.87 6.10
C ARG A 93 -0.01 -15.13 4.60
N GLN A 94 -1.13 -15.66 4.15
CA GLN A 94 -1.39 -15.83 2.71
C GLN A 94 -1.62 -14.50 1.99
N ILE A 95 -2.32 -13.58 2.65
CA ILE A 95 -2.71 -12.28 2.11
C ILE A 95 -2.00 -11.19 2.90
N ALA A 96 -1.31 -10.30 2.20
CA ALA A 96 -0.79 -9.07 2.78
C ALA A 96 -1.94 -8.15 3.19
N THR A 97 -1.92 -7.66 4.42
CA THR A 97 -2.93 -6.73 4.95
C THR A 97 -2.28 -5.44 5.45
N VAL A 98 -3.08 -4.41 5.62
CA VAL A 98 -2.71 -3.18 6.31
C VAL A 98 -3.77 -2.81 7.35
N LYS A 99 -3.35 -2.20 8.45
CA LYS A 99 -4.26 -1.68 9.48
C LYS A 99 -4.92 -0.41 8.95
N ALA A 100 -6.25 -0.39 8.88
CA ALA A 100 -7.03 0.77 8.47
C ALA A 100 -8.14 1.06 9.49
N GLY A 101 -8.25 2.33 9.89
CA GLY A 101 -9.23 2.80 10.87
C GLY A 101 -9.22 4.32 10.97
N ASP A 102 -10.21 4.89 11.65
CA ASP A 102 -10.34 6.34 11.80
C ASP A 102 -9.16 6.94 12.59
N GLU A 103 -8.49 6.14 13.43
CA GLU A 103 -7.27 6.52 14.16
C GLU A 103 -6.09 6.89 13.26
N LEU A 104 -6.16 6.58 11.96
CA LEU A 104 -5.14 7.01 10.99
C LEU A 104 -5.23 8.50 10.64
N LEU A 105 -6.37 9.16 10.86
CA LEU A 105 -6.51 10.59 10.58
C LEU A 105 -5.55 11.38 11.47
N GLY A 106 -4.77 12.27 10.87
CA GLY A 106 -3.72 13.00 11.59
C GLY A 106 -2.41 12.23 11.76
N ARG A 107 -2.30 11.01 11.22
CA ARG A 107 -1.12 10.14 11.39
C ARG A 107 -0.24 10.06 10.16
N VAL A 108 1.05 9.86 10.42
CA VAL A 108 2.05 9.51 9.40
C VAL A 108 2.41 8.04 9.58
N VAL A 109 2.32 7.23 8.52
CA VAL A 109 2.62 5.80 8.55
C VAL A 109 3.64 5.41 7.47
N ASP A 110 4.35 4.30 7.69
CA ASP A 110 5.32 3.74 6.74
C ASP A 110 4.68 2.84 5.66
N GLY A 111 5.51 2.27 4.78
CA GLY A 111 5.10 1.33 3.73
C GLY A 111 4.54 -0.03 4.22
N LEU A 112 4.49 -0.24 5.54
CA LEU A 112 3.86 -1.38 6.21
C LEU A 112 2.61 -0.97 7.01
N GLY A 113 2.27 0.33 7.03
CA GLY A 113 1.17 0.89 7.82
C GLY A 113 1.50 1.06 9.30
N ARG A 114 2.78 1.10 9.67
CA ARG A 114 3.23 1.34 11.05
C ARG A 114 3.40 2.85 11.28
N PRO A 115 2.98 3.40 12.43
CA PRO A 115 3.15 4.83 12.69
C PRO A 115 4.62 5.29 12.71
N LEU A 116 4.90 6.44 12.10
CA LEU A 116 6.20 7.12 12.06
C LEU A 116 6.24 8.39 12.93
N ASP A 117 5.08 8.86 13.38
CA ASP A 117 4.88 10.15 14.06
C ASP A 117 5.15 10.13 15.58
N SER A 118 5.59 8.99 16.14
CA SER A 118 5.84 8.82 17.58
C SER A 118 4.61 9.03 18.48
N LEU A 119 3.38 8.98 17.93
CA LEU A 119 2.13 9.14 18.70
C LEU A 119 1.58 7.80 19.26
N GLY A 120 2.36 6.73 19.22
CA GLY A 120 1.97 5.40 19.69
C GLY A 120 1.38 4.50 18.59
N GLU A 121 1.04 3.27 18.93
CA GLU A 121 0.45 2.29 18.01
C GLU A 121 -1.04 2.60 17.73
N LEU A 122 -1.58 2.00 16.67
CA LEU A 122 -3.03 2.00 16.40
C LEU A 122 -3.69 0.90 17.21
N GLU A 123 -4.75 1.24 17.92
CA GLU A 123 -5.53 0.31 18.76
C GLU A 123 -6.81 -0.12 18.06
N ASN A 124 -7.55 0.82 17.47
CA ASN A 124 -8.83 0.55 16.80
C ASN A 124 -8.67 0.55 15.28
N PHE A 125 -8.36 -0.63 14.74
CA PHE A 125 -8.19 -0.83 13.30
C PHE A 125 -8.90 -2.10 12.81
N LYS A 126 -9.19 -2.13 11.51
CA LYS A 126 -9.48 -3.34 10.76
C LYS A 126 -8.29 -3.68 9.88
N GLU A 127 -7.95 -4.95 9.78
CA GLU A 127 -7.00 -5.38 8.77
C GLU A 127 -7.73 -5.50 7.42
N VAL A 128 -7.28 -4.73 6.43
CA VAL A 128 -7.81 -4.77 5.07
C VAL A 128 -6.77 -5.35 4.11
N PRO A 129 -7.16 -6.09 3.05
CA PRO A 129 -6.23 -6.59 2.05
C PRO A 129 -5.45 -5.45 1.37
N LEU A 130 -4.13 -5.60 1.29
CA LEU A 130 -3.26 -4.63 0.64
C LEU A 130 -3.47 -4.63 -0.89
N TYR A 131 -3.54 -5.82 -1.48
CA TYR A 131 -3.71 -6.05 -2.91
C TYR A 131 -5.15 -6.48 -3.21
N ASN A 132 -6.07 -5.53 -3.08
CA ASN A 132 -7.47 -5.78 -3.40
C ASN A 132 -7.68 -5.91 -4.91
N GLU A 133 -8.66 -6.71 -5.33
CA GLU A 133 -9.02 -6.79 -6.74
C GLU A 133 -9.65 -5.48 -7.21
N VAL A 134 -9.38 -5.12 -8.47
CA VAL A 134 -10.04 -3.98 -9.09
C VAL A 134 -11.52 -4.28 -9.18
N ARG A 135 -12.33 -3.38 -8.63
CA ARG A 135 -13.79 -3.52 -8.62
C ARG A 135 -14.35 -3.58 -10.03
N ASN A 136 -15.48 -4.27 -10.17
CA ASN A 136 -16.19 -4.40 -11.43
C ASN A 136 -16.45 -3.01 -12.05
N PRO A 137 -15.98 -2.73 -13.28
CA PRO A 137 -16.22 -1.45 -13.95
C PRO A 137 -17.70 -1.09 -14.10
N LEU A 138 -18.59 -2.09 -14.19
CA LEU A 138 -20.04 -1.88 -14.28
C LEU A 138 -20.67 -1.44 -12.96
N ALA A 139 -19.98 -1.64 -11.84
CA ALA A 139 -20.39 -1.13 -10.54
C ALA A 139 -19.93 0.32 -10.30
N ARG A 140 -19.29 0.96 -11.30
CA ARG A 140 -18.84 2.35 -11.20
C ARG A 140 -19.98 3.31 -11.51
N ARG A 141 -20.07 4.36 -10.69
CA ARG A 141 -20.99 5.46 -10.94
C ARG A 141 -20.36 6.46 -11.92
N PRO A 142 -21.11 6.98 -12.90
CA PRO A 142 -20.65 8.09 -13.72
C PRO A 142 -20.31 9.31 -12.86
N ILE A 143 -19.25 10.02 -13.23
CA ILE A 143 -18.82 11.24 -12.55
C ILE A 143 -19.80 12.37 -12.90
N ARG A 144 -20.58 12.82 -11.91
CA ARG A 144 -21.62 13.87 -12.09
C ARG A 144 -21.45 15.05 -11.15
N GLU A 145 -20.80 14.84 -10.00
CA GLU A 145 -20.62 15.87 -8.99
C GLU A 145 -19.21 16.45 -9.07
N PRO A 146 -19.04 17.78 -9.08
CA PRO A 146 -17.73 18.39 -8.97
C PRO A 146 -17.13 18.12 -7.58
N LEU A 147 -15.81 18.02 -7.52
CA LEU A 147 -15.02 18.09 -6.31
C LEU A 147 -14.32 19.45 -6.27
N ASP A 148 -14.64 20.25 -5.26
CA ASP A 148 -13.93 21.51 -5.04
C ASP A 148 -12.57 21.18 -4.42
N LEU A 149 -11.49 21.62 -5.09
CA LEU A 149 -10.11 21.45 -4.65
C LEU A 149 -9.55 22.69 -3.94
N GLY A 150 -10.32 23.78 -3.90
CA GLY A 150 -9.92 25.07 -3.39
C GLY A 150 -8.84 25.79 -4.22
N VAL A 151 -8.58 25.32 -5.44
CA VAL A 151 -7.63 25.95 -6.38
C VAL A 151 -8.42 26.57 -7.53
N ARG A 152 -8.59 27.90 -7.49
CA ARG A 152 -9.48 28.63 -8.42
C ARG A 152 -9.22 28.32 -9.89
N SER A 153 -7.96 28.27 -10.31
CA SER A 153 -7.60 27.96 -11.69
C SER A 153 -8.09 26.57 -12.10
N ILE A 154 -7.91 25.56 -11.24
CA ILE A 154 -8.36 24.19 -11.53
C ILE A 154 -9.89 24.12 -11.50
N ASN A 155 -10.54 24.64 -10.47
CA ASN A 155 -12.00 24.61 -10.37
C ASN A 155 -12.70 25.30 -11.56
N ALA A 156 -12.13 26.41 -12.05
CA ALA A 156 -12.73 27.22 -13.11
C ALA A 156 -12.44 26.71 -14.53
N THR A 157 -11.24 26.15 -14.79
CA THR A 157 -10.82 25.80 -16.15
C THR A 157 -10.61 24.30 -16.38
N LEU A 158 -10.38 23.54 -15.32
CA LEU A 158 -10.08 22.10 -15.34
C LEU A 158 -10.90 21.38 -14.26
N THR A 159 -12.21 21.66 -14.20
CA THR A 159 -13.10 21.19 -13.13
C THR A 159 -12.97 19.68 -12.94
N VAL A 160 -12.65 19.27 -11.72
CA VAL A 160 -12.49 17.87 -11.33
C VAL A 160 -13.79 17.38 -10.72
N GLY A 161 -14.19 16.15 -11.05
CA GLY A 161 -15.34 15.48 -10.46
C GLY A 161 -14.97 14.44 -9.41
N GLN A 162 -15.93 14.12 -8.54
CA GLN A 162 -15.77 13.09 -7.50
C GLN A 162 -15.58 11.70 -8.12
N GLY A 163 -14.47 11.05 -7.77
CA GLY A 163 -14.04 9.76 -8.33
C GLY A 163 -13.27 9.87 -9.65
N GLN A 164 -12.94 11.08 -10.09
CA GLN A 164 -12.08 11.28 -11.25
C GLN A 164 -10.62 10.94 -10.90
N ARG A 165 -9.85 10.57 -11.92
CA ARG A 165 -8.42 10.32 -11.84
C ARG A 165 -7.70 11.30 -12.74
N ILE A 166 -6.73 12.02 -12.20
CA ILE A 166 -6.07 13.14 -12.85
C ILE A 166 -4.56 12.98 -12.68
N ALA A 167 -3.82 13.27 -13.75
CA ALA A 167 -2.37 13.32 -13.69
C ALA A 167 -1.89 14.76 -13.40
N ILE A 168 -0.99 14.93 -12.42
CA ILE A 168 -0.26 16.19 -12.21
C ILE A 168 1.13 16.06 -12.84
N MET A 169 1.26 16.46 -14.10
CA MET A 169 2.53 16.46 -14.82
C MET A 169 3.39 17.64 -14.35
N ALA A 170 4.47 17.37 -13.62
CA ALA A 170 5.33 18.43 -13.08
C ALA A 170 6.81 18.02 -13.00
N GLY A 171 7.69 18.98 -13.27
CA GLY A 171 9.12 18.86 -13.02
C GLY A 171 9.50 19.22 -11.58
N SER A 172 10.79 19.13 -11.26
CA SER A 172 11.30 19.58 -9.96
C SER A 172 11.18 21.10 -9.82
N GLY A 173 10.78 21.57 -8.64
CA GLY A 173 10.80 23.00 -8.28
C GLY A 173 9.68 23.87 -8.88
N VAL A 174 8.72 23.29 -9.61
CA VAL A 174 7.62 24.06 -10.24
C VAL A 174 6.41 24.30 -9.32
N GLY A 175 6.51 23.93 -8.04
CA GLY A 175 5.44 24.12 -7.05
C GLY A 175 4.45 22.95 -6.90
N LYS A 176 4.82 21.73 -7.32
CA LYS A 176 3.98 20.52 -7.16
C LYS A 176 3.57 20.27 -5.70
N SER A 177 4.53 20.26 -4.77
CA SER A 177 4.28 20.01 -3.34
C SER A 177 3.38 21.08 -2.73
N VAL A 178 3.63 22.35 -3.06
CA VAL A 178 2.78 23.48 -2.63
C VAL A 178 1.35 23.30 -3.14
N LEU A 179 1.16 22.92 -4.41
CA LEU A 179 -0.15 22.67 -4.99
C LEU A 179 -0.87 21.50 -4.29
N LEU A 180 -0.18 20.39 -4.03
CA LEU A 180 -0.73 19.25 -3.28
C LEU A 180 -1.17 19.67 -1.87
N GLY A 181 -0.34 20.45 -1.17
CA GLY A 181 -0.70 21.04 0.12
C GLY A 181 -1.95 21.93 0.02
N MET A 182 -2.01 22.81 -0.99
CA MET A 182 -3.18 23.68 -1.22
C MET A 182 -4.46 22.86 -1.42
N MET A 183 -4.41 21.79 -2.22
CA MET A 183 -5.56 20.89 -2.39
C MET A 183 -5.92 20.21 -1.06
N ALA A 184 -4.93 19.65 -0.37
CA ALA A 184 -5.12 18.95 0.90
C ALA A 184 -5.70 19.85 2.00
N ARG A 185 -5.48 21.16 1.99
CA ARG A 185 -6.06 22.12 2.95
C ARG A 185 -7.42 22.67 2.55
N ASN A 186 -7.69 22.84 1.25
CA ASN A 186 -8.86 23.56 0.78
C ASN A 186 -9.91 22.70 0.08
N THR A 187 -9.64 21.41 -0.18
CA THR A 187 -10.64 20.53 -0.80
C THR A 187 -11.86 20.30 0.09
N THR A 188 -13.01 20.05 -0.52
CA THR A 188 -14.25 19.61 0.16
C THR A 188 -14.33 18.09 0.37
N ALA A 189 -13.28 17.33 0.05
CA ALA A 189 -13.21 15.91 0.39
C ALA A 189 -13.26 15.70 1.91
N ASP A 190 -13.86 14.58 2.34
CA ASP A 190 -13.97 14.22 3.75
C ASP A 190 -12.61 13.84 4.37
N VAL A 191 -11.78 13.15 3.59
CA VAL A 191 -10.49 12.59 4.01
C VAL A 191 -9.47 12.74 2.90
N ASN A 192 -8.24 13.13 3.24
CA ASN A 192 -7.12 13.02 2.32
C ASN A 192 -6.28 11.79 2.65
N VAL A 193 -5.80 11.10 1.63
CA VAL A 193 -4.74 10.10 1.77
C VAL A 193 -3.59 10.51 0.85
N ILE A 194 -2.41 10.73 1.42
CA ILE A 194 -1.26 11.28 0.70
C ILE A 194 -0.13 10.26 0.74
N ALA A 195 0.26 9.76 -0.43
CA ALA A 195 1.38 8.84 -0.58
C ALA A 195 2.62 9.61 -1.05
N LEU A 196 3.65 9.69 -0.20
CA LEU A 196 4.94 10.28 -0.50
C LEU A 196 5.96 9.14 -0.71
N ILE A 197 6.20 8.80 -1.97
CA ILE A 197 6.94 7.62 -2.41
C ILE A 197 8.25 8.05 -3.07
N GLY A 198 9.36 7.65 -2.48
CA GLY A 198 10.70 7.89 -3.02
C GLY A 198 11.18 9.33 -2.93
N GLU A 199 10.52 10.15 -2.10
CA GLU A 199 10.95 11.51 -1.76
C GLU A 199 12.05 11.47 -0.69
N ARG A 200 12.83 12.56 -0.57
CA ARG A 200 13.84 12.64 0.49
C ARG A 200 13.16 12.95 1.83
N GLY A 201 13.67 12.39 2.93
CA GLY A 201 13.08 12.60 4.26
C GLY A 201 12.91 14.08 4.66
N ARG A 202 13.83 14.96 4.26
CA ARG A 202 13.71 16.41 4.48
C ARG A 202 12.55 17.05 3.70
N GLU A 203 12.30 16.59 2.48
CA GLU A 203 11.25 17.11 1.59
C GLU A 203 9.88 16.65 2.10
N VAL A 204 9.80 15.41 2.61
CA VAL A 204 8.61 14.90 3.32
C VAL A 204 8.30 15.76 4.56
N ARG A 205 9.31 16.04 5.38
CA ARG A 205 9.12 16.84 6.60
C ARG A 205 8.66 18.26 6.27
N GLU A 206 9.30 18.90 5.30
CA GLU A 206 8.92 20.22 4.79
C GLU A 206 7.47 20.22 4.29
N PHE A 207 7.07 19.20 3.54
CA PHE A 207 5.69 19.06 3.08
C PHE A 207 4.70 18.95 4.25
N ILE A 208 4.98 18.14 5.27
CA ILE A 208 4.06 17.95 6.41
C ILE A 208 3.98 19.23 7.25
N GLU A 209 5.12 19.82 7.60
CA GLU A 209 5.19 20.95 8.53
C GLU A 209 4.75 22.28 7.87
N ASN A 210 5.18 22.55 6.63
CA ASN A 210 4.99 23.84 5.99
C ASN A 210 3.86 23.85 4.96
N ASP A 211 3.79 22.83 4.10
CA ASP A 211 2.75 22.77 3.08
C ASP A 211 1.43 22.30 3.69
N LEU A 212 1.39 21.11 4.28
CA LEU A 212 0.15 20.54 4.80
C LEU A 212 -0.34 21.27 6.06
N GLY A 213 0.59 21.53 6.99
CA GLY A 213 0.31 22.18 8.26
C GLY A 213 -0.62 21.36 9.17
N PRO A 214 -0.91 21.85 10.40
CA PRO A 214 -1.71 21.11 11.37
C PRO A 214 -3.16 20.89 10.90
N GLU A 215 -3.77 21.88 10.24
CA GLU A 215 -5.15 21.79 9.75
C GLU A 215 -5.29 20.78 8.61
N GLY A 216 -4.35 20.79 7.64
CA GLY A 216 -4.33 19.81 6.58
C GLY A 216 -4.05 18.40 7.12
N MET A 217 -3.11 18.28 8.07
CA MET A 217 -2.74 17.00 8.65
C MET A 217 -3.90 16.36 9.42
N ALA A 218 -4.66 17.12 10.19
CA ALA A 218 -5.78 16.62 11.00
C ALA A 218 -6.84 15.83 10.21
N ARG A 219 -6.98 16.11 8.90
CA ARG A 219 -7.90 15.41 7.99
C ARG A 219 -7.20 14.51 6.97
N SER A 220 -5.89 14.30 7.14
CA SER A 220 -5.06 13.55 6.21
C SER A 220 -4.45 12.33 6.87
N VAL A 221 -4.27 11.28 6.09
CA VAL A 221 -3.36 10.17 6.39
C VAL A 221 -2.17 10.28 5.45
N VAL A 222 -0.96 10.38 6.00
CA VAL A 222 0.26 10.47 5.18
C VAL A 222 0.98 9.12 5.21
N VAL A 223 1.10 8.48 4.05
CA VAL A 223 1.91 7.27 3.86
C VAL A 223 3.26 7.70 3.30
N CYS A 224 4.33 7.54 4.09
CA CYS A 224 5.66 7.98 3.73
C CYS A 224 6.59 6.77 3.52
N VAL A 225 7.21 6.71 2.35
CA VAL A 225 8.26 5.75 2.03
C VAL A 225 9.39 6.50 1.32
N THR A 226 10.51 6.69 2.01
CA THR A 226 11.61 7.53 1.51
C THR A 226 12.46 6.82 0.44
N SER A 227 13.26 7.59 -0.30
CA SER A 227 14.10 7.09 -1.41
C SER A 227 15.13 6.03 -1.02
N ASP A 228 15.58 6.02 0.23
CA ASP A 228 16.58 5.09 0.78
C ASP A 228 15.97 3.73 1.17
N GLN A 229 14.64 3.63 1.22
CA GLN A 229 13.95 2.38 1.53
C GLN A 229 13.88 1.44 0.32
N SER A 230 13.67 0.15 0.61
CA SER A 230 13.69 -0.89 -0.42
C SER A 230 12.66 -0.62 -1.53
N PRO A 231 12.94 -1.06 -2.78
CA PRO A 231 11.98 -0.91 -3.87
C PRO A 231 10.63 -1.55 -3.54
N LEU A 232 10.63 -2.68 -2.83
CA LEU A 232 9.41 -3.34 -2.38
C LEU A 232 8.59 -2.44 -1.44
N LEU A 233 9.22 -1.79 -0.46
CA LEU A 233 8.51 -0.85 0.42
C LEU A 233 7.96 0.35 -0.35
N ARG A 234 8.71 0.89 -1.32
CA ARG A 234 8.26 2.01 -2.18
C ARG A 234 7.03 1.63 -2.99
N MET A 235 7.03 0.45 -3.60
CA MET A 235 5.87 -0.09 -4.29
C MET A 235 4.69 -0.31 -3.32
N ARG A 236 4.94 -0.93 -2.15
CA ARG A 236 3.91 -1.19 -1.15
C ARG A 236 3.27 0.08 -0.60
N GLY A 237 4.03 1.15 -0.40
CA GLY A 237 3.49 2.42 0.10
C GLY A 237 2.32 2.96 -0.73
N ALA A 238 2.40 2.85 -2.05
CA ALA A 238 1.31 3.23 -2.94
C ALA A 238 0.06 2.36 -2.75
N PHE A 239 0.23 1.05 -2.59
CA PHE A 239 -0.86 0.12 -2.30
C PHE A 239 -1.44 0.33 -0.88
N VAL A 240 -0.61 0.65 0.10
CA VAL A 240 -1.03 0.97 1.47
C VAL A 240 -1.94 2.19 1.46
N ALA A 241 -1.50 3.27 0.81
CA ALA A 241 -2.31 4.47 0.65
C ALA A 241 -3.64 4.19 -0.06
N THR A 242 -3.60 3.39 -1.13
CA THR A 242 -4.82 3.02 -1.87
C THR A 242 -5.77 2.18 -1.01
N ALA A 243 -5.27 1.22 -0.25
CA ALA A 243 -6.08 0.39 0.65
C ALA A 243 -6.70 1.22 1.81
N ILE A 244 -5.97 2.20 2.34
CA ILE A 244 -6.50 3.15 3.33
C ILE A 244 -7.60 4.01 2.70
N ALA A 245 -7.41 4.51 1.47
CA ALA A 245 -8.43 5.28 0.76
C ALA A 245 -9.70 4.44 0.50
N GLU A 246 -9.55 3.18 0.10
CA GLU A 246 -10.67 2.24 -0.05
C GLU A 246 -11.42 1.99 1.27
N HIS A 247 -10.70 1.92 2.39
CA HIS A 247 -11.35 1.78 3.69
C HIS A 247 -12.29 2.95 4.00
N PHE A 248 -11.83 4.19 3.80
CA PHE A 248 -12.66 5.38 4.04
C PHE A 248 -13.79 5.49 3.02
N ALA A 249 -13.53 5.21 1.73
CA ALA A 249 -14.57 5.18 0.70
C ALA A 249 -15.66 4.14 1.00
N GLY A 250 -15.27 2.96 1.49
CA GLY A 250 -16.20 1.91 1.94
C GLY A 250 -17.07 2.33 3.15
N LYS A 251 -16.69 3.39 3.87
CA LYS A 251 -17.50 4.03 4.92
C LYS A 251 -18.37 5.18 4.40
N GLY A 252 -18.49 5.33 3.08
CA GLY A 252 -19.27 6.39 2.45
C GLY A 252 -18.55 7.73 2.33
N LYS A 253 -17.23 7.79 2.58
CA LYS A 253 -16.46 9.05 2.54
C LYS A 253 -15.97 9.38 1.14
N ASN A 254 -15.95 10.65 0.80
CA ASN A 254 -15.27 11.17 -0.38
C ASN A 254 -13.80 11.40 -0.05
N VAL A 255 -12.93 10.63 -0.67
CA VAL A 255 -11.49 10.60 -0.39
C VAL A 255 -10.73 11.28 -1.53
N LEU A 256 -9.81 12.18 -1.17
CA LEU A 256 -8.79 12.71 -2.08
C LEU A 256 -7.50 11.90 -1.90
N LEU A 257 -7.18 11.05 -2.87
CA LEU A 257 -5.94 10.27 -2.90
C LEU A 257 -4.89 11.00 -3.74
N MET A 258 -3.81 11.44 -3.12
CA MET A 258 -2.70 12.10 -3.79
C MET A 258 -1.46 11.21 -3.74
N MET A 259 -0.87 10.91 -4.89
CA MET A 259 0.32 10.08 -5.01
C MET A 259 1.48 10.86 -5.63
N ASP A 260 2.50 11.08 -4.83
CA ASP A 260 3.76 11.68 -5.24
C ASP A 260 4.92 10.69 -5.03
N SER A 261 5.36 9.93 -6.03
CA SER A 261 4.91 9.94 -7.43
C SER A 261 4.69 8.55 -8.01
N VAL A 262 3.83 8.49 -9.02
CA VAL A 262 3.66 7.30 -9.86
C VAL A 262 4.96 6.94 -10.59
N THR A 263 5.80 7.92 -10.93
CA THR A 263 7.13 7.67 -11.50
C THR A 263 8.00 6.87 -10.53
N ARG A 264 8.03 7.24 -9.24
CA ARG A 264 8.81 6.51 -8.22
C ARG A 264 8.25 5.11 -7.95
N PHE A 265 6.94 4.93 -8.02
CA PHE A 265 6.31 3.61 -8.01
C PHE A 265 6.75 2.75 -9.19
N ALA A 266 6.70 3.28 -10.42
CA ALA A 266 7.11 2.56 -11.62
C ALA A 266 8.61 2.20 -11.62
N MET A 267 9.47 3.10 -11.13
CA MET A 267 10.89 2.81 -10.93
C MET A 267 11.11 1.69 -9.92
N ALA A 268 10.40 1.71 -8.80
CA ALA A 268 10.47 0.67 -7.79
C ALA A 268 10.03 -0.71 -8.36
N GLN A 269 8.91 -0.76 -9.09
CA GLN A 269 8.46 -1.98 -9.75
C GLN A 269 9.47 -2.49 -10.79
N ARG A 270 10.12 -1.59 -11.54
CA ARG A 270 11.19 -1.95 -12.47
C ARG A 270 12.37 -2.59 -11.75
N GLU A 271 12.82 -2.02 -10.63
CA GLU A 271 13.92 -2.57 -9.83
C GLU A 271 13.60 -3.98 -9.30
N ILE A 272 12.35 -4.21 -8.87
CA ILE A 272 11.85 -5.54 -8.45
C ILE A 272 11.86 -6.52 -9.63
N GLY A 273 11.30 -6.12 -10.78
CA GLY A 273 11.26 -6.95 -11.98
C GLY A 273 12.66 -7.37 -12.45
N LEU A 274 13.61 -6.42 -12.50
CA LEU A 274 14.99 -6.74 -12.87
C LEU A 274 15.64 -7.70 -11.87
N SER A 275 15.37 -7.54 -10.58
CA SER A 275 15.90 -8.41 -9.52
C SER A 275 15.35 -9.83 -9.60
N THR A 276 14.09 -10.00 -10.04
CA THR A 276 13.47 -11.32 -10.27
C THR A 276 13.86 -11.93 -11.62
N GLY A 277 14.56 -11.19 -12.48
CA GLY A 277 15.09 -11.65 -13.76
C GLY A 277 14.19 -11.35 -14.96
N GLU A 278 13.23 -10.44 -14.84
CA GLU A 278 12.48 -9.93 -15.98
C GLU A 278 13.42 -9.15 -16.94
N PRO A 279 13.34 -9.38 -18.26
CA PRO A 279 14.11 -8.59 -19.20
C PRO A 279 13.60 -7.14 -19.24
N PRO A 280 14.48 -6.13 -19.39
CA PRO A 280 14.04 -4.77 -19.66
C PRO A 280 13.38 -4.71 -21.04
N SER A 281 12.20 -4.10 -21.10
CA SER A 281 11.39 -3.96 -22.31
C SER A 281 11.38 -2.48 -22.77
N SER A 282 10.22 -1.96 -23.17
CA SER A 282 10.04 -0.59 -23.65
C SER A 282 10.60 0.46 -22.69
N LYS A 283 11.44 1.36 -23.22
CA LYS A 283 12.08 2.48 -22.49
C LYS A 283 12.85 2.04 -21.23
N GLY A 284 13.28 0.79 -21.15
CA GLY A 284 14.02 0.24 -20.01
C GLY A 284 13.18 -0.20 -18.82
N TYR A 285 11.83 -0.14 -18.90
CA TYR A 285 10.93 -0.68 -17.87
C TYR A 285 10.67 -2.18 -18.09
N THR A 286 10.44 -2.92 -17.01
CA THR A 286 10.05 -4.33 -17.08
C THR A 286 8.56 -4.46 -17.43
N PRO A 287 8.14 -5.57 -18.07
CA PRO A 287 6.72 -5.81 -18.38
C PRO A 287 5.79 -5.69 -17.17
N SER A 288 6.24 -6.11 -15.98
CA SER A 288 5.46 -6.00 -14.74
C SER A 288 5.06 -4.57 -14.36
N VAL A 289 5.81 -3.55 -14.79
CA VAL A 289 5.45 -2.15 -14.54
C VAL A 289 4.12 -1.82 -15.22
N PHE A 290 3.95 -2.26 -16.47
CA PHE A 290 2.77 -1.95 -17.28
C PHE A 290 1.54 -2.78 -16.88
N SER A 291 1.72 -3.92 -16.21
CA SER A 291 0.61 -4.73 -15.70
C SER A 291 0.21 -4.34 -14.27
N THR A 292 1.15 -3.90 -13.44
CA THR A 292 0.87 -3.50 -12.05
C THR A 292 0.34 -2.07 -11.95
N LEU A 293 0.84 -1.14 -12.76
CA LEU A 293 0.40 0.26 -12.68
C LEU A 293 -1.13 0.43 -12.91
N PRO A 294 -1.76 -0.18 -13.93
CA PRO A 294 -3.21 -0.12 -14.08
C PRO A 294 -3.96 -0.72 -12.89
N LYS A 295 -3.46 -1.80 -12.28
CA LYS A 295 -4.09 -2.42 -11.10
C LYS A 295 -4.11 -1.48 -9.89
N LEU A 296 -3.13 -0.58 -9.78
CA LEU A 296 -3.11 0.46 -8.75
C LEU A 296 -4.08 1.59 -9.11
N LEU A 297 -3.97 2.16 -10.31
CA LEU A 297 -4.72 3.34 -10.73
C LEU A 297 -6.23 3.08 -10.93
N GLU A 298 -6.63 1.85 -11.28
CA GLU A 298 -8.04 1.47 -11.45
C GLU A 298 -8.77 1.21 -10.12
N ARG A 299 -8.07 1.27 -8.97
CA ARG A 299 -8.71 1.18 -7.66
C ARG A 299 -9.36 2.50 -7.22
N ALA A 300 -8.88 3.62 -7.73
CA ALA A 300 -9.55 4.91 -7.55
C ALA A 300 -10.79 5.03 -8.46
N GLY A 301 -11.86 5.63 -7.94
CA GLY A 301 -13.12 5.78 -8.64
C GLY A 301 -14.32 6.00 -7.72
N SER A 302 -15.50 6.13 -8.31
CA SER A 302 -16.79 6.18 -7.61
C SER A 302 -17.52 4.86 -7.80
N PHE A 303 -17.95 4.21 -6.72
CA PHE A 303 -18.62 2.91 -6.73
C PHE A 303 -20.03 3.02 -6.14
N GLU A 304 -20.95 2.12 -6.54
CA GLU A 304 -22.29 2.06 -5.98
C GLU A 304 -22.28 1.67 -4.49
N GLY A 305 -23.14 2.32 -3.68
CA GLY A 305 -23.28 2.03 -2.25
C GLY A 305 -22.14 2.54 -1.36
N GLU A 306 -21.16 3.23 -1.93
CA GLU A 306 -19.96 3.72 -1.23
C GLU A 306 -19.67 5.19 -1.55
N GLY A 307 -18.63 5.73 -0.91
CA GLY A 307 -18.08 7.03 -1.23
C GLY A 307 -17.33 7.04 -2.56
N SER A 308 -16.37 7.95 -2.69
CA SER A 308 -15.56 8.10 -3.90
C SER A 308 -14.08 8.23 -3.56
N ILE A 309 -13.21 7.83 -4.49
CA ILE A 309 -11.77 8.05 -4.40
C ILE A 309 -11.37 8.87 -5.63
N THR A 310 -11.12 10.15 -5.42
CA THR A 310 -10.60 11.06 -6.46
C THR A 310 -9.08 11.01 -6.42
N GLY A 311 -8.47 10.51 -7.50
CA GLY A 311 -7.03 10.24 -7.56
C GLY A 311 -6.26 11.37 -8.26
N PHE A 312 -5.17 11.82 -7.64
CA PHE A 312 -4.17 12.68 -8.25
C PHE A 312 -2.83 11.96 -8.26
N ASP A 313 -2.40 11.61 -9.45
CA ASP A 313 -1.19 10.85 -9.69
C ASP A 313 -0.17 11.77 -10.33
N GLY A 314 0.87 12.17 -9.60
CA GLY A 314 1.90 13.03 -10.17
C GLY A 314 2.99 12.21 -10.85
N PRO A 315 3.08 12.10 -12.18
CA PRO A 315 4.32 11.67 -12.81
C PRO A 315 5.34 12.82 -12.74
N LEU A 316 6.52 12.51 -12.21
CA LEU A 316 7.71 13.30 -12.46
C LEU A 316 8.12 13.09 -13.91
N LEU A 317 8.15 14.18 -14.68
CA LEU A 317 8.69 14.25 -16.05
C LEU A 317 10.21 14.24 -16.05
#